data_AF-A0AAD7JWA4-F1
#
_entry.id   AF-A0AAD7JWA4-F1
#
_cell.length_a   1.000
_cell.length_b   1.000
_cell.length_c   1.000
_cell.angle_alpha   90.00
_cell.angle_beta   90.00
_cell.angle_gamma   90.00
#
_symmetry.space_group_name_H-M   'P 1'
#
loop_
_entity.id
_entity.type
_entity.pdbx_description
1 polymer ?
#
loop_
_entity_poly.entity_id
_entity_poly.type
_entity_poly.pdbx_seq_one_letter_code
_entity_poly.pdbx_strand_id
1 'polypeptide(L)'
;MKQSKFHNTSTTISAEDQGQNLSVETRDLVRQQAKLPLGSPVNLWSLPNQDEDKRPTTTMPVLIKLAICGSSSNTLTYRDICFAIAERFEWYRKSRDPKAWKASVRHALSFHQAFKRLPGKNDSSLTKGGPWTVDLSLGDGFKRAKKRRSNPSVQGKGISRRQ
;
A
#
# COMPACT_ATOMS: atom_id res chain seq x y z
N MET A 1 -53.62 19.10 -27.94
CA MET A 1 -52.77 20.32 -27.96
C MET A 1 -52.00 20.37 -26.64
N LYS A 2 -50.67 20.43 -26.53
CA LYS A 2 -49.52 20.45 -27.44
C LYS A 2 -48.37 19.77 -26.69
N GLN A 3 -47.51 19.12 -27.46
CA GLN A 3 -46.25 18.50 -27.03
C GLN A 3 -45.30 19.53 -26.40
N SER A 4 -44.47 19.10 -25.45
CA SER A 4 -43.22 19.81 -25.14
C SER A 4 -42.10 18.80 -24.86
N LYS A 5 -41.43 18.45 -25.95
CA LYS A 5 -40.06 17.93 -26.00
C LYS A 5 -39.12 19.10 -25.69
N PHE A 6 -38.24 18.93 -24.72
CA PHE A 6 -36.97 19.65 -24.60
C PHE A 6 -36.15 18.87 -23.55
N HIS A 7 -34.89 18.52 -23.68
CA HIS A 7 -33.92 18.41 -24.76
C HIS A 7 -32.76 17.67 -24.08
N ASN A 8 -32.31 16.54 -24.63
CA ASN A 8 -31.06 15.93 -24.22
C ASN A 8 -29.93 16.84 -24.70
N THR A 9 -29.17 17.42 -23.78
CA THR A 9 -27.93 18.12 -24.08
C THR A 9 -26.82 17.46 -23.29
N SER A 10 -26.10 16.59 -23.99
CA SER A 10 -24.69 16.31 -23.73
C SER A 10 -23.96 17.64 -23.52
N THR A 11 -23.10 17.72 -22.49
CA THR A 11 -21.98 18.68 -22.26
C THR A 11 -21.82 18.79 -20.74
N THR A 12 -20.80 18.22 -20.11
CA THR A 12 -19.42 18.71 -20.20
C THR A 12 -18.47 17.61 -19.74
N ILE A 13 -17.73 17.05 -20.70
CA ILE A 13 -16.50 16.33 -20.45
C ILE A 13 -15.45 17.39 -20.12
N SER A 14 -15.25 17.65 -18.82
CA SER A 14 -14.08 18.35 -18.29
C SER A 14 -13.79 17.82 -16.89
N ALA A 15 -13.43 16.55 -16.83
CA ALA A 15 -12.56 16.07 -15.78
C ALA A 15 -11.26 15.70 -16.48
N GLU A 16 -10.38 16.68 -16.62
CA GLU A 16 -8.94 16.43 -16.72
C GLU A 16 -8.54 15.84 -15.36
N ASP A 17 -8.91 14.58 -15.15
CA ASP A 17 -8.47 13.79 -14.02
C ASP A 17 -7.00 13.50 -14.27
N GLN A 18 -6.15 14.38 -13.73
CA GLN A 18 -4.79 14.06 -13.36
C GLN A 18 -4.80 13.02 -12.21
N GLY A 19 -5.63 12.00 -12.34
CA GLY A 19 -5.64 10.81 -11.53
C GLY A 19 -4.47 9.99 -12.01
N GLN A 20 -3.45 9.89 -11.18
CA GLN A 20 -2.50 8.80 -11.28
C GLN A 20 -3.29 7.49 -11.11
N ASN A 21 -3.87 7.00 -12.20
CA ASN A 21 -4.50 5.70 -12.27
C ASN A 21 -3.36 4.71 -12.09
N LEU A 22 -3.30 4.05 -10.94
CA LEU A 22 -2.36 2.97 -10.70
C LEU A 22 -2.40 2.03 -11.90
N SER A 23 -1.24 1.61 -12.40
CA SER A 23 -1.21 0.67 -13.53
C SER A 23 -2.10 -0.53 -13.18
N VAL A 24 -2.83 -1.04 -14.17
CA VAL A 24 -3.69 -2.23 -14.01
C VAL A 24 -2.85 -3.37 -13.40
N GLU A 25 -1.61 -3.50 -13.87
CA GLU A 25 -0.60 -4.41 -13.33
C GLU A 25 -0.35 -4.24 -11.82
N THR A 26 -0.23 -2.99 -11.32
CA THR A 26 -0.08 -2.74 -9.87
C THR A 26 -1.28 -3.27 -9.09
N ARG A 27 -2.50 -3.06 -9.59
CA ARG A 27 -3.72 -3.56 -8.95
C ARG A 27 -3.78 -5.08 -8.96
N ASP A 28 -3.40 -5.71 -10.05
CA ASP A 28 -3.37 -7.18 -10.16
C ASP A 28 -2.30 -7.82 -9.27
N LEU A 29 -1.14 -7.19 -9.12
CA LEU A 29 -0.12 -7.64 -8.16
C LEU A 29 -0.62 -7.53 -6.71
N VAL A 30 -1.27 -6.43 -6.34
CA VAL A 30 -1.87 -6.29 -5.00
C VAL A 30 -2.93 -7.37 -4.78
N ARG A 31 -3.76 -7.65 -5.79
CA ARG A 31 -4.75 -8.72 -5.75
C ARG A 31 -4.13 -10.09 -5.48
N GLN A 32 -3.06 -10.43 -6.21
CA GLN A 32 -2.34 -11.70 -6.03
C GLN A 32 -1.77 -11.83 -4.62
N GLN A 33 -1.20 -10.74 -4.07
CA GLN A 33 -0.68 -10.72 -2.71
C GLN A 33 -1.77 -10.86 -1.63
N ALA A 34 -2.94 -10.27 -1.88
CA ALA A 34 -4.11 -10.35 -1.01
C ALA A 34 -4.93 -11.65 -1.20
N LYS A 35 -4.53 -12.52 -2.14
CA LYS A 35 -5.22 -13.77 -2.49
C LYS A 35 -6.72 -13.56 -2.80
N LEU A 36 -7.06 -12.46 -3.46
CA LEU A 36 -8.45 -12.10 -3.77
C LEU A 36 -8.93 -12.78 -5.08
N PRO A 37 -10.18 -13.26 -5.15
CA PRO A 37 -10.75 -13.88 -6.36
C PRO A 37 -10.83 -12.88 -7.51
N LEU A 38 -10.71 -13.36 -8.75
CA LEU A 38 -10.83 -12.55 -9.98
C LEU A 38 -12.21 -11.84 -10.04
N GLY A 39 -12.26 -10.56 -10.39
CA GLY A 39 -13.46 -9.72 -10.35
C GLY A 39 -13.75 -8.96 -9.03
N SER A 40 -13.22 -9.37 -7.88
CA SER A 40 -13.38 -8.62 -6.61
C SER A 40 -12.60 -7.30 -6.61
N PRO A 41 -13.15 -6.20 -6.02
CA PRO A 41 -12.45 -4.92 -5.95
C PRO A 41 -11.20 -5.00 -5.05
N VAL A 42 -10.15 -4.24 -5.39
CA VAL A 42 -8.88 -4.27 -4.63
C VAL A 42 -8.95 -3.28 -3.48
N ASN A 43 -9.64 -3.66 -2.40
CA ASN A 43 -9.80 -2.84 -1.20
C ASN A 43 -9.77 -3.70 0.08
N LEU A 44 -9.73 -3.06 1.26
CA LEU A 44 -9.70 -3.74 2.56
C LEU A 44 -10.94 -4.60 2.86
N TRP A 45 -12.09 -4.24 2.29
CA TRP A 45 -13.37 -4.92 2.50
C TRP A 45 -13.48 -6.24 1.74
N SER A 46 -12.69 -6.40 0.68
CA SER A 46 -12.63 -7.64 -0.10
C SER A 46 -11.86 -8.77 0.60
N LEU A 47 -11.11 -8.47 1.65
CA LEU A 47 -10.46 -9.51 2.46
C LEU A 47 -11.51 -10.38 3.16
N PRO A 48 -11.26 -11.70 3.28
CA PRO A 48 -12.15 -12.59 4.01
C PRO A 48 -12.35 -12.07 5.43
N ASN A 49 -13.60 -12.13 5.92
CA ASN A 49 -13.92 -11.73 7.28
C ASN A 49 -13.09 -12.61 8.23
N GLN A 50 -12.24 -11.96 9.02
CA GLN A 50 -11.44 -12.64 10.04
C GLN A 50 -12.15 -12.47 11.38
N ASP A 51 -12.01 -13.43 12.28
CA ASP A 51 -12.55 -13.32 13.63
C ASP A 51 -12.13 -11.99 14.25
N GLU A 52 -13.09 -11.19 14.71
CA GLU A 52 -12.88 -9.80 15.20
C GLU A 52 -11.84 -9.71 16.33
N ASP A 53 -11.70 -10.79 17.10
CA ASP A 53 -10.77 -10.90 18.23
C ASP A 53 -9.36 -11.36 17.83
N LYS A 54 -9.13 -11.76 16.59
CA LYS A 54 -7.85 -12.30 16.13
C LYS A 54 -7.09 -11.30 15.28
N ARG A 55 -5.77 -11.30 15.47
CA ARG A 55 -4.86 -10.54 14.63
C ARG A 55 -5.03 -10.98 13.17
N PRO A 56 -5.20 -10.03 12.23
CA PRO A 56 -5.31 -10.39 10.83
C PRO A 56 -4.12 -11.19 10.33
N THR A 57 -4.37 -12.24 9.55
CA THR A 57 -3.32 -13.08 8.91
C THR A 57 -2.63 -12.35 7.77
N THR A 58 -3.26 -11.28 7.28
CA THR A 58 -2.72 -10.41 6.25
C THR A 58 -1.60 -9.54 6.80
N THR A 59 -0.51 -9.40 6.04
CA THR A 59 0.66 -8.62 6.46
C THR A 59 0.40 -7.11 6.33
N MET A 60 1.07 -6.30 7.16
CA MET A 60 0.99 -4.83 7.12
C MET A 60 1.14 -4.22 5.70
N PRO A 61 2.14 -4.57 4.89
CA PRO A 61 2.26 -4.00 3.54
C PRO A 61 1.04 -4.31 2.67
N VAL A 62 0.46 -5.50 2.77
CA VAL A 62 -0.73 -5.86 1.97
C VAL A 62 -1.94 -5.06 2.43
N LEU A 63 -2.14 -4.88 3.74
CA LEU A 63 -3.22 -4.03 4.27
C LEU A 63 -3.10 -2.58 3.79
N ILE A 64 -1.89 -2.02 3.83
CA ILE A 64 -1.65 -0.64 3.38
C ILE A 64 -1.88 -0.52 1.88
N LYS A 65 -1.42 -1.50 1.08
CA LYS A 65 -1.64 -1.54 -0.38
C LYS A 65 -3.14 -1.54 -0.69
N LEU A 66 -3.93 -2.40 -0.03
CA LEU A 66 -5.38 -2.46 -0.20
C LEU A 66 -6.09 -1.19 0.24
N ALA A 67 -5.63 -0.53 1.31
CA ALA A 67 -6.19 0.73 1.76
C ALA A 67 -6.01 1.82 0.69
N ILE A 68 -4.78 1.95 0.16
CA ILE A 68 -4.44 2.94 -0.86
C ILE A 68 -5.15 2.65 -2.18
N CYS A 69 -5.15 1.39 -2.65
CA CYS A 69 -5.84 1.01 -3.89
C CYS A 69 -7.37 1.12 -3.79
N GLY A 70 -7.93 1.04 -2.58
CA GLY A 70 -9.35 1.23 -2.33
C GLY A 70 -9.80 2.69 -2.28
N SER A 71 -8.88 3.66 -2.27
CA SER A 71 -9.25 5.08 -2.29
C SER A 71 -9.49 5.57 -3.73
N SER A 72 -10.44 6.49 -3.90
CA SER A 72 -10.77 7.03 -5.23
C SER A 72 -9.58 7.70 -5.92
N SER A 73 -8.67 8.30 -5.13
CA SER A 73 -7.47 8.99 -5.62
C SER A 73 -6.21 8.13 -5.63
N ASN A 74 -6.31 6.83 -5.33
CA ASN A 74 -5.18 5.90 -5.17
C ASN A 74 -4.03 6.43 -4.29
N THR A 75 -4.38 7.30 -3.36
CA THR A 75 -3.46 8.03 -2.48
C THR A 75 -4.14 8.17 -1.12
N LEU A 76 -3.37 8.03 -0.04
CA LEU A 76 -3.88 8.21 1.33
C LEU A 76 -2.80 8.83 2.23
N THR A 77 -3.21 9.64 3.19
CA THR A 77 -2.28 10.09 4.24
C THR A 77 -2.01 8.97 5.24
N TYR A 78 -0.92 9.07 6.00
CA TYR A 78 -0.65 8.13 7.09
C TYR A 78 -1.83 8.03 8.09
N ARG A 79 -2.53 9.14 8.35
CA ARG A 79 -3.68 9.17 9.25
C ARG A 79 -4.82 8.35 8.69
N ASP A 80 -5.13 8.51 7.40
CA ASP A 80 -6.24 7.82 6.75
C ASP A 80 -5.96 6.33 6.60
N ILE A 81 -4.69 5.95 6.35
CA ILE A 81 -4.26 4.54 6.36
C ILE A 81 -4.52 3.92 7.74
N CYS A 82 -4.16 4.60 8.82
CA CYS A 82 -4.42 4.10 10.17
C CYS A 82 -5.93 3.98 10.44
N PHE A 83 -6.72 4.95 9.98
CA PHE A 83 -8.17 4.96 10.16
C PHE A 83 -8.82 3.77 9.41
N ALA A 84 -8.53 3.60 8.12
CA ALA A 84 -9.10 2.53 7.30
C ALA A 84 -8.79 1.12 7.85
N ILE A 85 -7.58 0.90 8.38
CA ILE A 85 -7.21 -0.38 9.00
C ILE A 85 -8.00 -0.61 10.31
N ALA A 86 -8.15 0.42 11.14
CA ALA A 86 -8.88 0.30 12.40
C ALA A 86 -10.42 0.22 12.18
N GLU A 87 -10.92 0.76 11.08
CA GLU A 87 -12.32 0.65 10.69
C GLU A 87 -12.66 -0.76 10.21
N ARG A 88 -11.75 -1.38 9.44
CA ARG A 88 -11.96 -2.74 8.93
C ARG A 88 -11.77 -3.83 9.99
N PHE A 89 -10.79 -3.70 10.88
CA PHE A 89 -10.43 -4.75 11.83
C PHE A 89 -10.56 -4.29 13.26
N GLU A 90 -11.46 -4.93 14.00
CA GLU A 90 -11.70 -4.62 15.39
C GLU A 90 -10.46 -4.84 16.28
N TRP A 91 -9.62 -5.83 15.98
CA TRP A 91 -8.37 -6.08 16.69
C TRP A 91 -7.46 -4.84 16.78
N TYR A 92 -7.32 -4.06 15.69
CA TYR A 92 -6.53 -2.82 15.71
C TYR A 92 -7.27 -1.68 16.42
N ARG A 93 -8.61 -1.65 16.32
CA ARG A 93 -9.47 -0.66 16.97
C ARG A 93 -9.46 -0.76 18.48
N LYS A 94 -9.64 -1.96 19.01
CA LYS A 94 -9.67 -2.29 20.45
C LYS A 94 -8.28 -2.59 21.04
N SER A 95 -7.22 -2.47 20.25
CA SER A 95 -5.86 -2.75 20.71
C SER A 95 -5.48 -1.92 21.94
N ARG A 96 -4.94 -2.60 22.98
CA ARG A 96 -4.48 -1.96 24.21
C ARG A 96 -3.31 -1.01 23.99
N ASP A 97 -2.50 -1.25 22.95
CA ASP A 97 -1.41 -0.37 22.54
C ASP A 97 -1.55 0.08 21.08
N PRO A 98 -2.29 1.18 20.83
CA PRO A 98 -2.41 1.73 19.49
C PRO A 98 -1.11 2.27 18.91
N LYS A 99 -0.10 2.57 19.75
CA LYS A 99 1.18 3.14 19.29
C LYS A 99 2.03 2.07 18.61
N ALA A 100 2.02 0.84 19.13
CA ALA A 100 2.79 -0.28 18.58
C ALA A 100 2.41 -0.63 17.14
N TRP A 101 1.13 -0.88 16.84
CA TRP A 101 0.73 -1.24 15.47
C TRP A 101 0.84 -0.06 14.50
N LYS A 102 0.58 1.17 14.96
CA LYS A 102 0.82 2.39 14.18
C LYS A 102 2.31 2.60 13.87
N ALA A 103 3.21 2.18 14.75
CA ALA A 103 4.65 2.16 14.47
C ALA A 103 4.98 1.14 13.37
N SER A 104 4.33 -0.03 13.37
CA SER A 104 4.46 -1.01 12.28
C SER A 104 3.99 -0.45 10.93
N VAL A 105 2.91 0.36 10.91
CA VAL A 105 2.47 1.06 9.70
C VAL A 105 3.53 2.04 9.19
N ARG A 106 4.08 2.89 10.08
CA ARG A 106 5.17 3.83 9.72
C ARG A 106 6.41 3.11 9.20
N HIS A 107 6.77 2.01 9.85
CA HIS A 107 7.89 1.18 9.44
C HIS A 107 7.66 0.61 8.03
N ALA A 108 6.48 0.04 7.76
CA ALA A 108 6.15 -0.52 6.46
C ALA A 108 6.25 0.53 5.33
N LEU A 109 5.68 1.73 5.52
CA LEU A 109 5.75 2.84 4.55
C LEU A 109 7.20 3.26 4.23
N SER A 110 8.08 3.18 5.22
CA SER A 110 9.49 3.56 5.06
C SER A 110 10.37 2.41 4.55
N PHE A 111 9.96 1.16 4.76
CA PHE A 111 10.77 -0.03 4.47
C PHE A 111 10.53 -0.59 3.07
N HIS A 112 9.27 -0.68 2.63
CA HIS A 112 8.91 -1.28 1.34
C HIS A 112 9.00 -0.26 0.20
N GLN A 113 9.68 -0.64 -0.88
CA GLN A 113 9.87 0.22 -2.05
C GLN A 113 8.56 0.56 -2.75
N ALA A 114 7.58 -0.32 -2.62
CA ALA A 114 6.21 -0.13 -3.11
C ALA A 114 5.57 1.19 -2.64
N PHE A 115 5.94 1.74 -1.48
CA PHE A 115 5.33 2.94 -0.94
C PHE A 115 6.14 4.19 -1.27
N LYS A 116 5.55 5.09 -2.05
CA LYS A 116 6.14 6.37 -2.42
C LYS A 116 5.35 7.50 -1.76
N ARG A 117 6.07 8.49 -1.24
CA ARG A 117 5.48 9.72 -0.71
C ARG A 117 5.41 10.72 -1.86
N LEU A 118 4.23 11.24 -2.15
CA LEU A 118 4.05 12.28 -3.16
C LEU A 118 4.44 13.65 -2.58
N PRO A 119 5.04 14.55 -3.39
CA PRO A 119 5.20 15.94 -3.00
C PRO A 119 3.80 16.54 -2.80
N GLY A 120 3.54 17.10 -1.62
CA GLY A 120 2.24 17.70 -1.33
C GLY A 120 2.03 18.95 -2.19
N LYS A 121 0.76 19.25 -2.54
CA LYS A 121 0.38 20.49 -3.26
C LYS A 121 0.70 21.78 -2.49
N ASN A 122 1.10 21.66 -1.22
CA ASN A 122 1.56 22.76 -0.39
C ASN A 122 2.76 22.26 0.44
N ASP A 123 3.95 22.35 -0.13
CA ASP A 123 5.24 22.01 0.49
C ASP A 123 5.52 22.81 1.78
N SER A 124 4.64 23.78 2.10
CA SER A 124 4.68 24.65 3.27
C SER A 124 4.30 23.98 4.60
N SER A 125 3.70 22.77 4.60
CA SER A 125 3.33 22.07 5.85
C SER A 125 4.48 21.20 6.38
N LEU A 126 5.48 21.86 6.94
CA LEU A 126 6.74 21.31 7.49
C LEU A 126 6.58 20.23 8.58
N THR A 127 5.36 19.84 8.96
CA THR A 127 5.11 19.04 10.18
C THR A 127 4.16 17.85 9.98
N LYS A 128 3.50 17.68 8.83
CA LYS A 128 2.50 16.61 8.67
C LYS A 128 2.57 15.99 7.28
N GLY A 129 3.30 14.88 7.18
CA GLY A 129 3.74 14.26 5.93
C GLY A 129 2.66 14.12 4.86
N GLY A 130 3.07 14.35 3.60
CA GLY A 130 2.23 14.26 2.41
C GLY A 130 1.63 12.88 2.15
N PRO A 131 0.74 12.77 1.14
CA PRO A 131 0.04 11.53 0.84
C PRO A 131 1.00 10.46 0.31
N TRP A 132 0.65 9.21 0.61
CA TRP A 132 1.34 8.01 0.16
C TRP A 132 0.59 7.39 -1.01
N THR A 133 1.36 6.89 -1.98
CA THR A 133 0.87 6.09 -3.10
C THR A 133 1.61 4.75 -3.16
N VAL A 134 1.06 3.82 -3.94
CA VAL A 134 1.66 2.50 -4.18
C VAL A 134 2.16 2.44 -5.61
N ASP A 135 3.39 2.02 -5.82
CA ASP A 135 3.93 1.77 -7.16
C ASP A 135 4.72 0.46 -7.14
N LEU A 136 4.18 -0.54 -7.83
CA LEU A 136 4.78 -1.88 -7.94
C LEU A 136 5.50 -2.12 -9.27
N SER A 137 5.63 -1.11 -10.14
CA SER A 137 6.29 -1.23 -11.45
C SER A 137 7.75 -1.69 -11.35
N LEU A 138 8.45 -1.33 -10.27
CA LEU A 138 9.84 -1.73 -9.99
C LEU A 138 9.96 -3.03 -9.18
N GLY A 139 8.85 -3.73 -8.92
CA GLY A 139 8.78 -4.95 -8.11
C GLY A 139 8.57 -4.69 -6.61
N ASP A 140 8.15 -5.74 -5.88
CA ASP A 140 7.94 -5.71 -4.42
C ASP A 140 9.26 -5.85 -3.66
N GLY A 141 10.16 -4.89 -3.86
CA GLY A 141 11.47 -4.82 -3.22
C GLY A 141 11.48 -4.08 -1.87
N PHE A 142 12.62 -4.17 -1.18
CA PHE A 142 12.92 -3.37 0.00
C PHE A 142 13.75 -2.15 -0.39
N LYS A 143 13.49 -0.97 0.20
CA LYS A 143 14.23 0.28 -0.12
C LYS A 143 15.73 0.20 0.17
N ARG A 144 16.18 -0.74 1.00
CA ARG A 144 17.60 -1.03 1.22
C ARG A 144 17.91 -2.42 0.67
N ALA A 145 18.86 -2.50 -0.26
CA ALA A 145 19.46 -3.77 -0.62
C ALA A 145 20.09 -4.38 0.64
N LYS A 146 19.68 -5.59 1.01
CA LYS A 146 20.32 -6.34 2.09
C LYS A 146 21.72 -6.69 1.60
N LYS A 147 22.74 -5.95 2.04
CA LYS A 147 24.14 -6.32 1.82
C LYS A 147 24.39 -7.64 2.54
N ARG A 148 24.26 -8.76 1.80
CA ARG A 148 24.67 -10.08 2.27
C ARG A 148 26.17 -9.95 2.55
N ARG A 149 26.55 -9.96 3.83
CA ARG A 149 27.95 -10.23 4.19
C ARG A 149 28.18 -11.69 3.78
N SER A 150 28.67 -11.91 2.57
CA SER A 150 29.28 -13.18 2.22
C SER A 150 30.51 -13.30 3.10
N ASN A 151 30.41 -14.08 4.17
CA ASN A 151 31.59 -14.49 4.93
C ASN A 151 32.38 -15.39 3.95
N PRO A 152 33.57 -15.00 3.48
CA PRO A 152 34.40 -15.96 2.77
C PRO A 152 34.85 -16.98 3.82
N SER A 153 34.18 -18.13 3.85
CA SER A 153 34.68 -19.30 4.56
C SER A 153 36.09 -19.56 4.06
N VAL A 154 37.07 -19.35 4.93
CA VAL A 154 38.47 -19.69 4.73
C VAL A 154 38.54 -21.19 4.47
N GLN A 155 38.56 -21.56 3.20
CA GLN A 155 38.69 -22.92 2.74
C GLN A 155 40.15 -23.17 2.37
N GLY A 156 40.77 -24.07 3.14
CA GLY A 156 41.86 -24.95 2.73
C GLY A 156 43.05 -24.32 2.01
N LYS A 157 44.13 -24.08 2.76
CA LYS A 157 45.48 -24.23 2.22
C LYS A 157 46.21 -25.32 2.98
N GLY A 158 46.14 -26.54 2.45
CA GLY A 158 47.24 -27.49 2.60
C GLY A 158 48.32 -27.11 1.59
N ILE A 159 49.50 -26.73 2.07
CA ILE A 159 50.77 -26.81 1.31
C ILE A 159 51.88 -27.19 2.30
N SER A 160 52.60 -28.25 1.94
CA SER A 160 53.70 -28.93 2.64
C SER A 160 54.99 -28.11 2.82
N ARG A 161 55.92 -28.71 3.59
CA ARG A 161 57.37 -28.45 3.76
C ARG A 161 57.71 -27.31 4.73
N ARG A 162 58.74 -27.41 5.57
CA ARG A 162 60.05 -28.04 5.38
C ARG A 162 60.77 -28.18 6.74
N GLN A 163 61.55 -29.27 6.86
CA GLN A 163 62.80 -29.49 7.62
C GLN A 163 62.86 -29.01 9.07
#